data_AF-A0A373AZJ0-F1
#
_entry.id   AF-A0A373AZJ0-F1
#
_cell.length_a   1.000
_cell.length_b   1.000
_cell.length_c   1.000
_cell.angle_alpha   90.00
_cell.angle_beta   90.00
_cell.angle_gamma   90.00
#
_symmetry.space_group_name_H-M   'P 1'
#
loop_
_entity.id
_entity.type
_entity.pdbx_description
1 polymer ?
#
loop_
_entity_poly.entity_id
_entity_poly.type
_entity_poly.pdbx_seq_one_letter_code
_entity_poly.pdbx_strand_id
1 'polypeptide(L)'
;MFKTENFYHANYLGKAGVTERSLYSLCSLIQTHENLDYALLLTNDQTHAFILRDLTHNYYIIRSGFTSGYFGEGPKGLAKALTLLGKHRIETEEILVSSKLLNKLNSSSLSDQDIDFIFQQKIVRPIRLHDYIYPFKNEVAQTSKLKPYYPLELPYSIIDDRIFDLALLFKQDPDSALTKAYKRLEDIVRERTDLNEHSTKLFSQAFNTSNAQLTWIVPDKSEVIGRANLFLGTYQAFRNARTHREKHEENLIHQYREFLLINELYLLEAEAKNRI
;
A
#
# COMPACT_ATOMS: atom_id res chain seq x y z
N MET A 1 -25.04 -39.80 -3.68
CA MET A 1 -24.82 -38.70 -2.71
C MET A 1 -23.45 -38.12 -3.02
N PHE A 2 -23.39 -37.05 -3.82
CA PHE A 2 -22.12 -36.39 -4.12
C PHE A 2 -21.63 -35.70 -2.84
N LYS A 3 -20.47 -36.12 -2.32
CA LYS A 3 -19.75 -35.31 -1.33
C LYS A 3 -19.28 -34.07 -2.07
N THR A 4 -19.86 -32.92 -1.74
CA THR A 4 -19.25 -31.63 -2.06
C THR A 4 -17.94 -31.55 -1.28
N GLU A 5 -16.83 -31.83 -1.95
CA GLU A 5 -15.51 -31.50 -1.44
C GLU A 5 -15.34 -30.00 -1.59
N ASN A 6 -15.35 -29.27 -0.47
CA ASN A 6 -14.97 -27.87 -0.44
C ASN A 6 -13.46 -27.82 -0.62
N PHE A 7 -12.97 -27.27 -1.73
CA PHE A 7 -11.55 -27.02 -1.93
C PHE A 7 -11.26 -25.58 -1.55
N TYR A 8 -10.71 -25.35 -0.35
CA TYR A 8 -10.38 -24.01 0.09
C TYR A 8 -8.99 -23.61 -0.37
N HIS A 9 -8.88 -22.42 -0.96
CA HIS A 9 -7.58 -21.81 -1.24
C HIS A 9 -7.09 -21.08 0.02
N ALA A 10 -6.14 -21.68 0.73
CA ALA A 10 -5.58 -21.15 1.97
C ALA A 10 -4.16 -20.60 1.77
N ASN A 11 -4.00 -19.27 1.93
CA ASN A 11 -2.72 -18.60 1.82
C ASN A 11 -2.09 -18.36 3.21
N TYR A 12 -0.89 -18.89 3.45
CA TYR A 12 -0.22 -18.78 4.74
C TYR A 12 0.86 -17.70 4.76
N LEU A 13 0.59 -16.65 5.51
CA LEU A 13 1.43 -15.46 5.65
C LEU A 13 1.98 -15.31 7.08
N GLY A 14 2.86 -14.34 7.30
CA GLY A 14 3.51 -14.14 8.59
C GLY A 14 4.47 -15.27 8.97
N LYS A 15 5.05 -15.17 10.17
CA LYS A 15 5.95 -16.17 10.73
C LYS A 15 5.61 -16.40 12.19
N ALA A 16 5.41 -17.66 12.55
CA ALA A 16 5.11 -18.05 13.93
C ALA A 16 6.21 -17.54 14.88
N GLY A 17 5.80 -16.98 16.01
CA GLY A 17 6.70 -16.37 17.00
C GLY A 17 7.36 -15.04 16.59
N VAL A 18 7.04 -14.48 15.40
CA VAL A 18 7.61 -13.21 14.93
C VAL A 18 6.49 -12.18 14.68
N THR A 19 6.26 -11.32 15.67
CA THR A 19 5.22 -10.29 15.65
C THR A 19 5.34 -9.34 14.47
N GLU A 20 6.53 -8.79 14.24
CA GLU A 20 6.76 -7.78 13.21
C GLU A 20 6.43 -8.32 11.81
N ARG A 21 6.90 -9.52 11.48
CA ARG A 21 6.61 -10.18 10.20
C ARG A 21 5.12 -10.44 10.03
N SER A 22 4.42 -10.75 11.12
CA SER A 22 2.99 -11.02 11.11
C SER A 22 2.17 -9.73 10.93
N LEU A 23 2.58 -8.62 11.54
CA LEU A 23 2.02 -7.29 11.28
C LEU A 23 2.22 -6.84 9.83
N TYR A 24 3.45 -6.95 9.31
CA TYR A 24 3.74 -6.59 7.93
C TYR A 24 2.88 -7.41 6.95
N SER A 25 2.74 -8.71 7.21
CA SER A 25 1.91 -9.60 6.40
C SER A 25 0.43 -9.21 6.45
N LEU A 26 -0.09 -8.87 7.63
CA LEU A 26 -1.46 -8.38 7.80
C LEU A 26 -1.68 -7.08 7.04
N CYS A 27 -0.80 -6.09 7.17
CA CYS A 27 -0.92 -4.82 6.46
C CYS A 27 -0.77 -4.98 4.94
N SER A 28 0.16 -5.82 4.48
CA SER A 28 0.32 -6.14 3.07
C SER A 28 -0.94 -6.78 2.49
N LEU A 29 -1.52 -7.75 3.22
CA LEU A 29 -2.77 -8.39 2.85
C LEU A 29 -3.90 -7.35 2.73
N ILE A 30 -4.11 -6.54 3.76
CA ILE A 30 -5.14 -5.49 3.79
C ILE A 30 -4.96 -4.46 2.67
N GLN A 31 -3.72 -4.08 2.34
CA GLN A 31 -3.46 -3.08 1.30
C GLN A 31 -3.69 -3.60 -0.12
N THR A 32 -3.50 -4.90 -0.35
CA THR A 32 -3.43 -5.46 -1.71
C THR A 32 -4.64 -6.32 -2.08
N HIS A 33 -5.41 -6.79 -1.10
CA HIS A 33 -6.56 -7.65 -1.34
C HIS A 33 -7.85 -6.87 -1.09
N GLU A 34 -8.70 -6.86 -2.10
CA GLU A 34 -10.02 -6.26 -1.99
C GLU A 34 -10.94 -7.12 -1.12
N ASN A 35 -11.91 -6.50 -0.46
CA ASN A 35 -13.07 -7.17 0.12
C ASN A 35 -12.80 -8.16 1.26
N LEU A 36 -11.77 -7.93 2.08
CA LEU A 36 -11.65 -8.60 3.37
C LEU A 36 -12.75 -8.07 4.31
N ASP A 37 -13.68 -8.92 4.72
CA ASP A 37 -14.85 -8.53 5.49
C ASP A 37 -14.82 -9.07 6.92
N TYR A 38 -14.18 -10.23 7.12
CA TYR A 38 -14.22 -10.97 8.36
C TYR A 38 -12.86 -11.55 8.75
N ALA A 39 -12.55 -11.49 10.05
CA ALA A 39 -11.34 -12.04 10.65
C ALA A 39 -11.66 -12.84 11.92
N LEU A 40 -11.08 -14.03 12.03
CA LEU A 40 -11.07 -14.82 13.26
C LEU A 40 -9.71 -14.72 13.93
N LEU A 41 -9.71 -14.23 15.17
CA LEU A 41 -8.62 -14.38 16.12
C LEU A 41 -8.66 -15.81 16.68
N LEU A 42 -7.64 -16.60 16.34
CA LEU A 42 -7.47 -17.96 16.85
C LEU A 42 -6.59 -17.93 18.10
N THR A 43 -7.15 -18.27 19.24
CA THR A 43 -6.43 -18.23 20.53
C THR A 43 -6.15 -19.64 21.06
N ASN A 44 -4.89 -19.92 21.37
CA ASN A 44 -4.48 -21.05 22.19
C ASN A 44 -3.63 -20.51 23.35
N ASP A 45 -4.15 -20.61 24.57
CA ASP A 45 -3.57 -19.97 25.76
C ASP A 45 -3.26 -18.48 25.52
N GLN A 46 -1.98 -18.11 25.54
CA GLN A 46 -1.50 -16.74 25.30
C GLN A 46 -0.97 -16.54 23.88
N THR A 47 -1.18 -17.48 22.96
CA THR A 47 -0.69 -17.40 21.58
C THR A 47 -1.84 -17.19 20.61
N HIS A 48 -1.65 -16.28 19.64
CA HIS A 48 -2.71 -15.90 18.71
C HIS A 48 -2.25 -15.89 17.25
N ALA A 49 -3.16 -16.34 16.39
CA ALA A 49 -3.09 -16.28 14.93
C ALA A 49 -4.37 -15.63 14.37
N PHE A 50 -4.38 -15.29 13.08
CA PHE A 50 -5.58 -14.82 12.40
C PHE A 50 -5.92 -15.68 11.18
N ILE A 51 -7.21 -15.86 10.94
CA ILE A 51 -7.74 -16.25 9.63
C ILE A 51 -8.64 -15.13 9.14
N LEU A 52 -8.29 -14.52 8.01
CA LEU A 52 -9.11 -13.54 7.32
C LEU A 52 -9.80 -14.24 6.15
N ARG A 53 -11.00 -13.79 5.84
CA ARG A 53 -11.79 -14.26 4.70
C ARG A 53 -12.17 -13.08 3.82
N ASP A 54 -12.21 -13.30 2.51
CA ASP A 54 -12.82 -12.37 1.57
C ASP A 54 -14.26 -12.78 1.18
N LEU A 55 -14.97 -11.91 0.48
CA LEU A 55 -16.33 -12.17 -0.01
C LEU A 55 -16.44 -13.37 -0.96
N THR A 56 -15.33 -13.82 -1.54
CA THR A 56 -15.27 -14.99 -2.44
C THR A 56 -14.90 -16.30 -1.72
N HIS A 57 -14.88 -16.29 -0.39
CA HIS A 57 -14.52 -17.43 0.44
C HIS A 57 -13.08 -17.94 0.25
N ASN A 58 -12.13 -17.08 -0.12
CA ASN A 58 -10.71 -17.39 0.06
C ASN A 58 -10.29 -17.12 1.50
N TYR A 59 -9.31 -17.89 1.99
CA TYR A 59 -8.83 -17.79 3.36
C TYR A 59 -7.37 -17.38 3.40
N TYR A 60 -7.08 -16.36 4.19
CA TYR A 60 -5.73 -15.83 4.39
C TYR A 60 -5.34 -15.98 5.85
N ILE A 61 -4.27 -16.71 6.09
CA ILE A 61 -3.87 -17.13 7.40
C ILE A 61 -2.64 -16.34 7.81
N ILE A 62 -2.75 -15.54 8.88
CA ILE A 62 -1.59 -14.96 9.55
C ILE A 62 -1.16 -15.93 10.65
N ARG A 63 0.02 -16.54 10.49
CA ARG A 63 0.59 -17.49 11.47
C ARG A 63 0.70 -16.88 12.87
N SER A 64 0.91 -17.74 13.87
CA SER A 64 0.83 -17.37 15.28
C SER A 64 2.04 -16.53 15.75
N GLY A 65 2.11 -15.28 15.29
CA GLY A 65 3.15 -14.32 15.65
C GLY A 65 2.76 -13.39 16.79
N PHE A 66 1.54 -13.49 17.32
CA PHE A 66 1.00 -12.60 18.34
C PHE A 66 0.86 -13.34 19.66
N THR A 67 1.00 -12.62 20.78
CA THR A 67 0.75 -13.17 22.12
C THR A 67 -0.11 -12.22 22.96
N SER A 68 -0.65 -12.69 24.08
CA SER A 68 -1.27 -11.89 25.13
C SER A 68 -0.58 -12.14 26.47
N GLY A 69 -0.94 -11.39 27.51
CA GLY A 69 -0.30 -11.51 28.84
C GLY A 69 0.78 -10.45 29.07
N TYR A 70 2.02 -10.89 29.36
CA TYR A 70 3.08 -9.99 29.84
C TYR A 70 3.43 -8.88 28.83
N PHE A 71 3.57 -7.65 29.33
CA PHE A 71 3.88 -6.48 28.49
C PHE A 71 5.15 -6.70 27.65
N GLY A 72 4.98 -6.77 26.33
CA GLY A 72 6.04 -7.05 25.38
C GLY A 72 5.60 -6.80 23.93
N GLU A 73 6.46 -7.15 22.97
CA GLU A 73 6.16 -6.93 21.55
C GLU A 73 4.99 -7.76 21.04
N GLY A 74 4.80 -8.98 21.55
CA GLY A 74 3.66 -9.83 21.19
C GLY A 74 2.29 -9.19 21.48
N PRO A 75 1.99 -8.80 22.73
CA PRO A 75 0.71 -8.16 23.06
C PRO A 75 0.53 -6.77 22.44
N LYS A 76 1.60 -5.98 22.34
CA LYS A 76 1.56 -4.72 21.59
C LYS A 76 1.20 -4.96 20.12
N GLY A 77 1.77 -6.00 19.52
CA GLY A 77 1.49 -6.37 18.14
C GLY A 77 0.06 -6.85 17.94
N LEU A 78 -0.46 -7.65 18.88
CA LEU A 78 -1.87 -8.06 18.86
C LEU A 78 -2.79 -6.84 18.91
N ALA A 79 -2.53 -5.89 19.82
CA ALA A 79 -3.30 -4.66 19.92
C ALA A 79 -3.25 -3.83 18.63
N LYS A 80 -2.08 -3.72 18.00
CA LYS A 80 -1.91 -3.07 16.69
C LYS A 80 -2.72 -3.78 15.60
N ALA A 81 -2.65 -5.11 15.53
CA ALA A 81 -3.37 -5.92 14.55
C ALA A 81 -4.89 -5.74 14.68
N LEU A 82 -5.44 -5.85 15.89
CA LEU A 82 -6.86 -5.65 16.15
C LEU A 82 -7.31 -4.21 15.84
N THR A 83 -6.48 -3.21 16.18
CA THR A 83 -6.76 -1.81 15.83
C THR A 83 -6.77 -1.59 14.31
N LEU A 84 -5.85 -2.23 13.59
CA LEU A 84 -5.79 -2.19 12.12
C LEU A 84 -7.04 -2.80 11.49
N LEU A 85 -7.44 -3.99 11.91
CA LEU A 85 -8.65 -4.66 11.44
C LEU A 85 -9.89 -3.78 11.65
N GLY A 86 -10.05 -3.23 12.86
CA GLY A 86 -11.16 -2.31 13.17
C GLY A 86 -11.15 -1.03 12.33
N LYS A 87 -9.97 -0.45 12.07
CA LYS A 87 -9.83 0.75 11.21
C LYS A 87 -10.25 0.49 9.77
N HIS A 88 -10.03 -0.72 9.27
CA HIS A 88 -10.46 -1.17 7.94
C HIS A 88 -11.88 -1.75 7.94
N ARG A 89 -12.61 -1.64 9.05
CA ARG A 89 -13.98 -2.15 9.21
C ARG A 89 -14.10 -3.65 8.96
N ILE A 90 -13.03 -4.39 9.24
CA ILE A 90 -13.04 -5.86 9.18
C ILE A 90 -13.64 -6.37 10.48
N GLU A 91 -14.78 -7.05 10.40
CA GLU A 91 -15.42 -7.65 11.56
C GLU A 91 -14.46 -8.70 12.15
N THR A 92 -14.21 -8.61 13.46
CA THR A 92 -13.26 -9.51 14.11
C THR A 92 -13.93 -10.21 15.29
N GLU A 93 -13.81 -11.52 15.33
CA GLU A 93 -14.27 -12.36 16.44
C GLU A 93 -13.15 -13.26 16.94
N GLU A 94 -13.31 -13.83 18.14
CA GLU A 94 -12.31 -14.71 18.74
C GLU A 94 -12.89 -16.11 18.95
N ILE A 95 -12.09 -17.14 18.67
CA ILE A 95 -12.37 -18.52 19.05
C ILE A 95 -11.19 -19.14 19.79
N LEU A 96 -11.47 -20.16 20.59
CA LEU A 96 -10.43 -21.00 21.20
C LEU A 96 -10.10 -22.18 20.28
N VAL A 97 -8.81 -22.43 20.07
CA VAL A 97 -8.32 -23.55 19.27
C VAL A 97 -7.38 -24.44 20.08
N SER A 98 -7.29 -25.71 19.68
CA SER A 98 -6.33 -26.63 20.28
C SER A 98 -4.91 -26.33 19.80
N SER A 99 -3.92 -26.70 20.61
CA SER A 99 -2.50 -26.58 20.25
C SER A 99 -2.16 -27.39 18.99
N LYS A 100 -2.81 -28.55 18.79
CA LYS A 100 -2.70 -29.36 17.57
C LYS A 100 -3.11 -28.57 16.32
N LEU A 101 -4.23 -27.86 16.39
CA LEU A 101 -4.75 -27.08 15.28
C LEU A 101 -3.85 -25.87 14.99
N LEU A 102 -3.38 -25.19 16.04
CA LEU A 102 -2.44 -24.08 15.90
C LEU A 102 -1.09 -24.53 15.30
N ASN A 103 -0.59 -25.71 15.69
CA ASN A 103 0.62 -26.28 15.11
C ASN A 103 0.47 -26.59 13.62
N LYS A 104 -0.67 -27.17 13.20
CA LYS A 104 -0.97 -27.37 11.77
C LYS A 104 -1.00 -26.05 11.00
N LEU A 105 -1.61 -25.03 11.58
CA LEU A 105 -1.67 -23.69 10.99
C LEU A 105 -0.26 -23.13 10.76
N ASN A 106 0.62 -23.24 11.77
CA ASN A 106 1.99 -22.76 11.68
C ASN A 106 2.85 -23.53 10.67
N SER A 107 2.60 -24.83 10.51
CA SER A 107 3.25 -25.68 9.50
C SER A 107 2.58 -25.64 8.13
N SER A 108 1.57 -24.79 7.92
CA SER A 108 0.85 -24.63 6.65
C SER A 108 0.16 -25.92 6.18
N SER A 109 -0.47 -26.63 7.11
CA SER A 109 -1.02 -27.99 6.90
C SER A 109 -2.46 -28.15 7.38
N LEU A 110 -3.26 -27.07 7.38
CA LEU A 110 -4.70 -27.20 7.61
C LEU A 110 -5.34 -27.87 6.39
N SER A 111 -6.21 -28.84 6.66
CA SER A 111 -7.11 -29.40 5.67
C SER A 111 -8.40 -28.58 5.56
N ASP A 112 -9.21 -28.83 4.53
CA ASP A 112 -10.50 -28.17 4.39
C ASP A 112 -11.42 -28.45 5.58
N GLN A 113 -11.35 -29.66 6.12
CA GLN A 113 -12.08 -30.05 7.34
C GLN A 113 -11.61 -29.25 8.57
N ASP A 114 -10.32 -28.94 8.66
CA ASP A 114 -9.80 -28.11 9.75
C ASP A 114 -10.35 -26.68 9.63
N ILE A 115 -10.46 -26.13 8.42
CA ILE A 115 -11.05 -24.80 8.16
C ILE A 115 -12.54 -24.80 8.49
N ASP A 116 -13.31 -25.78 8.00
CA ASP A 116 -14.73 -25.93 8.34
C ASP A 116 -14.93 -26.00 9.87
N PHE A 117 -14.09 -26.79 10.54
CA PHE A 117 -14.14 -26.94 11.99
C PHE A 117 -13.86 -25.62 12.72
N ILE A 118 -12.94 -24.79 12.23
CA ILE A 118 -12.63 -23.46 12.77
C ILE A 118 -13.87 -22.56 12.73
N PHE A 119 -14.54 -22.48 11.58
CA PHE A 119 -15.70 -21.59 11.41
C PHE A 119 -16.97 -22.11 12.09
N GLN A 120 -16.99 -23.37 12.52
CA GLN A 120 -18.06 -23.95 13.35
C GLN A 120 -17.81 -23.77 14.86
N GLN A 121 -16.64 -23.30 15.28
CA GLN A 121 -16.35 -23.11 16.70
C GLN A 121 -17.23 -22.02 17.31
N LYS A 122 -17.51 -22.19 18.62
CA LYS A 122 -18.22 -21.17 19.39
C LYS A 122 -17.32 -19.95 19.57
N ILE A 123 -17.86 -18.80 19.21
CA ILE A 123 -17.24 -17.51 19.45
C ILE A 123 -17.12 -17.26 20.97
N VAL A 124 -15.98 -16.72 21.39
CA VAL A 124 -15.73 -16.29 22.78
C VAL A 124 -16.65 -15.10 23.10
N ARG A 125 -17.46 -15.26 24.15
CA ARG A 125 -18.36 -14.22 24.67
C ARG A 125 -18.17 -14.07 26.20
N PRO A 126 -18.25 -12.83 26.76
CA PRO A 126 -18.38 -11.55 26.05
C PRO A 126 -17.15 -11.27 25.17
N ILE A 127 -17.33 -10.44 24.13
CA ILE A 127 -16.23 -10.08 23.23
C ILE A 127 -15.17 -9.33 24.05
N ARG A 128 -13.98 -9.92 24.15
CA ARG A 128 -12.86 -9.37 24.94
C ARG A 128 -11.76 -8.72 24.11
N LEU A 129 -11.99 -8.51 22.80
CA LEU A 129 -10.99 -7.93 21.91
C LEU A 129 -10.49 -6.55 22.39
N HIS A 130 -11.38 -5.76 22.98
CA HIS A 130 -11.04 -4.47 23.56
C HIS A 130 -10.06 -4.60 24.74
N ASP A 131 -10.08 -5.70 25.49
CA ASP A 131 -9.18 -5.94 26.61
C ASP A 131 -7.73 -6.13 26.15
N TYR A 132 -7.53 -6.65 24.92
CA TYR A 132 -6.20 -6.71 24.31
C TYR A 132 -5.69 -5.34 23.85
N ILE A 133 -6.60 -4.42 23.50
CA ILE A 133 -6.25 -3.09 22.97
C ILE A 133 -6.02 -2.08 24.10
N TYR A 134 -6.87 -2.12 25.14
CA TYR A 134 -6.93 -1.10 26.19
C TYR A 134 -5.57 -0.81 26.87
N PRO A 135 -4.73 -1.81 27.22
CA PRO A 135 -3.42 -1.58 27.81
C PRO A 135 -2.46 -0.80 26.91
N PHE A 136 -2.70 -0.80 25.60
CA PHE A 136 -1.85 -0.20 24.58
C PHE A 136 -2.52 0.96 23.82
N LYS A 137 -3.60 1.52 24.39
CA LYS A 137 -4.42 2.54 23.73
C LYS A 137 -3.62 3.74 23.22
N ASN A 138 -2.58 4.16 23.95
CA ASN A 138 -1.73 5.29 23.59
C ASN A 138 -0.79 4.96 22.42
N GLU A 139 -0.35 3.70 22.34
CA GLU A 139 0.52 3.19 21.30
C GLU A 139 -0.23 2.98 19.99
N VAL A 140 -1.49 2.55 20.06
CA VAL A 140 -2.29 2.26 18.87
C VAL A 140 -3.13 3.44 18.38
N ALA A 141 -3.42 4.43 19.24
CA ALA A 141 -4.19 5.63 18.86
C ALA A 141 -3.48 6.48 17.79
N GLN A 142 -2.14 6.47 17.76
CA GLN A 142 -1.39 7.25 16.80
C GLN A 142 -1.26 6.52 15.46
N THR A 143 -2.00 6.97 14.46
CA THR A 143 -1.94 6.40 13.09
C THR A 143 -0.51 6.40 12.51
N SER A 144 0.35 7.35 12.89
CA SER A 144 1.75 7.39 12.49
C SER A 144 2.54 6.14 12.89
N LYS A 145 2.17 5.49 14.01
CA LYS A 145 2.84 4.26 14.49
C LYS A 145 2.41 3.00 13.74
N LEU A 146 1.34 3.07 12.94
CA LEU A 146 0.80 1.96 12.16
C LEU A 146 1.25 2.02 10.69
N LYS A 147 1.50 3.22 10.16
CA LYS A 147 1.94 3.44 8.77
C LYS A 147 3.18 2.63 8.34
N PRO A 148 4.21 2.44 9.18
CA PRO A 148 5.41 1.72 8.77
C PRO A 148 5.20 0.24 8.39
N TYR A 149 4.08 -0.37 8.78
CA TYR A 149 3.78 -1.76 8.44
C TYR A 149 3.16 -1.91 7.05
N TYR A 150 2.67 -0.82 6.44
CA TYR A 150 2.15 -0.87 5.08
C TYR A 150 3.30 -0.93 4.08
N PRO A 151 3.27 -1.85 3.10
CA PRO A 151 4.28 -1.89 2.06
C PRO A 151 4.29 -0.58 1.27
N LEU A 152 5.49 -0.03 1.10
CA LEU A 152 5.75 1.11 0.23
C LEU A 152 6.05 0.57 -1.17
N GLU A 153 5.02 0.53 -2.01
CA GLU A 153 5.03 -0.08 -3.34
C GLU A 153 4.40 0.86 -4.36
N LEU A 154 4.94 0.87 -5.59
CA LEU A 154 4.38 1.68 -6.68
C LEU A 154 3.17 0.97 -7.31
N PRO A 155 2.05 1.68 -7.52
CA PRO A 155 0.88 1.11 -8.19
C PRO A 155 1.12 1.04 -9.71
N TYR A 156 1.71 -0.05 -10.17
CA TYR A 156 2.11 -0.25 -11.57
C TYR A 156 0.98 -0.07 -12.59
N SER A 157 -0.28 -0.33 -12.20
CA SER A 157 -1.44 -0.19 -13.08
C SER A 157 -1.79 1.25 -13.49
N ILE A 158 -1.23 2.26 -12.81
CA ILE A 158 -1.50 3.69 -13.10
C ILE A 158 -0.27 4.44 -13.61
N ILE A 159 0.82 3.73 -13.90
CA ILE A 159 2.06 4.33 -14.36
C ILE A 159 2.04 4.44 -15.88
N ASP A 160 2.45 5.59 -16.42
CA ASP A 160 2.61 5.81 -17.85
C ASP A 160 3.68 4.87 -18.43
N ASP A 161 3.33 4.18 -19.53
CA ASP A 161 4.19 3.18 -20.19
C ASP A 161 5.58 3.73 -20.54
N ARG A 162 5.69 5.02 -20.86
CA ARG A 162 6.96 5.66 -21.24
C ARG A 162 7.94 5.80 -20.09
N ILE A 163 7.53 5.56 -18.84
CA ILE A 163 8.40 5.53 -17.66
C ILE A 163 8.29 4.23 -16.87
N PHE A 164 7.63 3.20 -17.43
CA PHE A 164 7.45 1.93 -16.74
C PHE A 164 8.80 1.25 -16.43
N ASP A 165 9.77 1.33 -17.34
CA ASP A 165 11.15 0.89 -17.12
C ASP A 165 11.80 1.57 -15.90
N LEU A 166 11.52 2.86 -15.72
CA LEU A 166 12.01 3.64 -14.58
C LEU A 166 11.29 3.25 -13.28
N ALA A 167 10.00 2.89 -13.34
CA ALA A 167 9.26 2.38 -12.18
C ALA A 167 9.81 1.04 -11.69
N LEU A 168 10.28 0.18 -12.60
CA LEU A 168 10.97 -1.07 -12.24
C LEU A 168 12.35 -0.79 -11.62
N LEU A 169 13.12 0.14 -12.19
CA LEU A 169 14.42 0.57 -11.65
C LEU A 169 14.29 1.23 -10.27
N PHE A 170 13.20 1.95 -10.04
CA PHE A 170 12.99 2.78 -8.86
C PHE A 170 13.17 2.03 -7.53
N LYS A 171 12.84 0.73 -7.47
CA LYS A 171 13.05 -0.08 -6.24
C LYS A 171 14.52 -0.22 -5.86
N GLN A 172 15.43 -0.17 -6.83
CA GLN A 172 16.87 -0.38 -6.65
C GLN A 172 17.61 0.95 -6.58
N ASP A 173 17.23 1.90 -7.44
CA ASP A 173 17.88 3.19 -7.57
C ASP A 173 16.83 4.31 -7.83
N PRO A 174 16.15 4.79 -6.76
CA PRO A 174 15.13 5.82 -6.87
C PRO A 174 15.63 7.12 -7.49
N ASP A 175 16.84 7.55 -7.15
CA ASP A 175 17.38 8.85 -7.57
C ASP A 175 17.70 8.86 -9.07
N SER A 176 18.31 7.79 -9.57
CA SER A 176 18.56 7.60 -11.00
C SER A 176 17.25 7.50 -11.79
N ALA A 177 16.27 6.75 -11.29
CA ALA A 177 14.95 6.63 -11.91
C ALA A 177 14.26 8.00 -12.03
N LEU A 178 14.20 8.78 -10.94
CA LEU A 178 13.59 10.12 -10.95
C LEU A 178 14.33 11.10 -11.86
N THR A 179 15.66 11.14 -11.78
CA THR A 179 16.47 12.02 -12.62
C THR A 179 16.28 11.72 -14.10
N LYS A 180 16.22 10.43 -14.48
CA LYS A 180 15.92 10.00 -15.85
C LYS A 180 14.49 10.36 -16.26
N ALA A 181 13.51 10.21 -15.37
CA ALA A 181 12.11 10.53 -15.67
C ALA A 181 11.93 12.01 -16.02
N TYR A 182 12.56 12.93 -15.29
CA TYR A 182 12.48 14.36 -15.64
C TYR A 182 13.18 14.70 -16.96
N LYS A 183 14.39 14.16 -17.19
CA LYS A 183 15.13 14.40 -18.45
C LYS A 183 14.32 13.92 -19.64
N ARG A 184 13.79 12.69 -19.56
CA ARG A 184 12.96 12.10 -20.61
C ARG A 184 11.68 12.92 -20.86
N LEU A 185 11.07 13.50 -19.82
CA LEU A 185 9.90 14.38 -19.99
C LEU A 185 10.26 15.68 -20.70
N GLU A 186 11.40 16.30 -20.36
CA GLU A 186 11.89 17.48 -21.10
C GLU A 186 12.12 17.14 -22.58
N ASP A 187 12.75 16.01 -22.86
CA ASP A 187 13.05 15.56 -24.23
C ASP A 187 11.75 15.41 -25.04
N ILE A 188 10.74 14.73 -24.47
CA ILE A 188 9.42 14.55 -25.10
C ILE A 188 8.76 15.90 -25.41
N VAL A 189 8.75 16.84 -24.46
CA VAL A 189 8.11 18.15 -24.68
C VAL A 189 8.87 18.94 -25.75
N ARG A 190 10.22 18.87 -25.78
CA ARG A 190 11.02 19.51 -26.83
C ARG A 190 10.71 18.95 -28.20
N GLU A 191 10.74 17.62 -28.35
CA GLU A 191 10.41 16.94 -29.61
C GLU A 191 9.01 17.29 -30.11
N ARG A 192 8.07 17.47 -29.19
CA ARG A 192 6.68 17.77 -29.54
C ARG A 192 6.42 19.22 -29.91
N THR A 193 7.27 20.15 -29.45
CA THR A 193 7.07 21.61 -29.61
C THR A 193 8.15 22.31 -30.43
N ASP A 194 9.17 21.57 -30.88
CA ASP A 194 10.37 22.10 -31.53
C ASP A 194 11.07 23.23 -30.74
N LEU A 195 10.87 23.24 -29.41
CA LEU A 195 11.50 24.21 -28.50
C LEU A 195 12.90 23.74 -28.09
N ASN A 196 13.83 24.69 -27.97
CA ASN A 196 15.23 24.43 -27.55
C ASN A 196 15.50 24.86 -26.10
N GLU A 197 14.48 25.30 -25.37
CA GLU A 197 14.61 25.72 -23.98
C GLU A 197 14.73 24.52 -23.04
N HIS A 198 15.13 24.78 -21.80
CA HIS A 198 15.26 23.77 -20.75
C HIS A 198 14.41 24.11 -19.54
N SER A 199 14.15 23.09 -18.71
CA SER A 199 13.55 23.25 -17.39
C SER A 199 12.22 24.00 -17.43
N THR A 200 11.98 24.85 -16.44
CA THR A 200 10.76 25.64 -16.25
C THR A 200 10.42 26.53 -17.43
N LYS A 201 11.44 27.03 -18.15
CA LYS A 201 11.26 27.90 -19.30
C LYS A 201 10.65 27.14 -20.48
N LEU A 202 11.09 25.89 -20.71
CA LEU A 202 10.50 24.99 -21.69
C LEU A 202 9.00 24.81 -21.44
N PHE A 203 8.63 24.38 -20.23
CA PHE A 203 7.23 24.10 -19.91
C PHE A 203 6.37 25.36 -19.90
N SER A 204 6.92 26.51 -19.52
CA SER A 204 6.19 27.79 -19.55
C SER A 204 5.84 28.16 -20.99
N GLN A 205 6.79 28.04 -21.92
CA GLN A 205 6.55 28.28 -23.34
C GLN A 205 5.60 27.23 -23.94
N ALA A 206 5.75 25.96 -23.58
CA ALA A 206 4.93 24.88 -24.09
C ALA A 206 3.46 25.00 -23.67
N PHE A 207 3.17 25.38 -22.41
CA PHE A 207 1.82 25.27 -21.82
C PHE A 207 1.19 26.57 -21.29
N ASN A 208 1.97 27.59 -20.92
CA ASN A 208 1.48 28.71 -20.09
C ASN A 208 1.52 30.09 -20.77
N THR A 209 2.02 30.19 -22.01
CA THR A 209 2.01 31.47 -22.76
C THR A 209 0.74 31.64 -23.58
N SER A 210 0.40 32.89 -23.94
CA SER A 210 -0.69 33.17 -24.89
C SER A 210 -0.52 32.43 -26.23
N ASN A 211 0.74 32.18 -26.60
CA ASN A 211 1.16 31.44 -27.80
C ASN A 211 1.63 30.01 -27.45
N ALA A 212 1.19 29.45 -26.32
CA ALA A 212 1.54 28.08 -25.93
C ALA A 212 1.12 27.11 -27.02
N GLN A 213 2.06 26.25 -27.44
CA GLN A 213 1.84 25.28 -28.50
C GLN A 213 0.98 24.10 -28.03
N LEU A 214 0.98 23.82 -26.73
CA LEU A 214 0.24 22.73 -26.13
C LEU A 214 -0.85 23.26 -25.20
N THR A 215 -2.01 22.63 -25.22
CA THR A 215 -3.14 22.95 -24.34
C THR A 215 -4.01 21.72 -24.07
N TRP A 216 -4.93 21.81 -23.11
CA TRP A 216 -5.87 20.73 -22.80
C TRP A 216 -7.28 21.11 -23.24
N ILE A 217 -8.03 20.13 -23.77
CA ILE A 217 -9.45 20.31 -24.05
C ILE A 217 -10.22 20.06 -22.76
N VAL A 218 -10.48 21.14 -22.03
CA VAL A 218 -11.20 21.13 -20.75
C VAL A 218 -12.30 22.19 -20.75
N PRO A 219 -13.36 22.04 -19.94
CA PRO A 219 -14.50 22.96 -19.97
C PRO A 219 -14.15 24.40 -19.56
N ASP A 220 -13.17 24.57 -18.67
CA ASP A 220 -12.80 25.88 -18.12
C ASP A 220 -11.34 26.24 -18.44
N LYS A 221 -11.12 27.48 -18.87
CA LYS A 221 -9.77 28.05 -19.07
C LYS A 221 -8.97 28.09 -17.77
N SER A 222 -9.63 28.22 -16.62
CA SER A 222 -8.96 28.17 -15.31
C SER A 222 -8.29 26.81 -15.05
N GLU A 223 -8.87 25.72 -15.55
CA GLU A 223 -8.30 24.37 -15.44
C GLU A 223 -7.04 24.22 -16.30
N VAL A 224 -7.01 24.81 -17.51
CA VAL A 224 -5.80 24.87 -18.35
C VAL A 224 -4.65 25.55 -17.60
N ILE A 225 -4.93 26.69 -16.94
CA ILE A 225 -3.96 27.42 -16.13
C ILE A 225 -3.50 26.57 -14.95
N GLY A 226 -4.43 25.87 -14.28
CA GLY A 226 -4.13 24.97 -13.18
C GLY A 226 -3.18 23.83 -13.57
N ARG A 227 -3.46 23.15 -14.69
CA ARG A 227 -2.62 22.08 -15.24
C ARG A 227 -1.22 22.58 -15.62
N ALA A 228 -1.13 23.74 -16.26
CA ALA A 228 0.15 24.37 -16.58
C ALA A 228 0.96 24.73 -15.32
N ASN A 229 0.29 25.25 -14.29
CA ASN A 229 0.91 25.55 -13.00
C ASN A 229 1.36 24.29 -12.24
N LEU A 230 0.60 23.20 -12.33
CA LEU A 230 1.00 21.91 -11.75
C LEU A 230 2.28 21.39 -12.40
N PHE A 231 2.38 21.48 -13.73
CA PHE A 231 3.60 21.17 -14.48
C PHE A 231 4.80 21.96 -13.98
N LEU A 232 4.67 23.29 -14.01
CA LEU A 232 5.75 24.20 -13.65
C LEU A 232 6.16 24.06 -12.20
N GLY A 233 5.18 24.04 -11.29
CA GLY A 233 5.40 23.94 -9.85
C GLY A 233 6.03 22.63 -9.44
N THR A 234 5.55 21.50 -9.99
CA THR A 234 6.14 20.18 -9.70
C THR A 234 7.57 20.11 -10.20
N TYR A 235 7.83 20.52 -11.44
CA TYR A 235 9.18 20.52 -11.98
C TYR A 235 10.12 21.42 -11.16
N GLN A 236 9.68 22.63 -10.81
CA GLN A 236 10.44 23.59 -10.00
C GLN A 236 10.77 23.06 -8.61
N ALA A 237 9.79 22.45 -7.94
CA ALA A 237 9.94 22.00 -6.56
C ALA A 237 10.92 20.83 -6.44
N PHE A 238 10.90 19.91 -7.39
CA PHE A 238 11.59 18.64 -7.26
C PHE A 238 12.85 18.51 -8.13
N ARG A 239 12.77 18.85 -9.43
CA ARG A 239 13.94 18.74 -10.32
C ARG A 239 15.08 19.65 -9.89
N ASN A 240 14.78 20.93 -9.62
CA ASN A 240 15.81 21.92 -9.30
C ASN A 240 16.58 21.49 -8.04
N ALA A 241 15.88 20.95 -7.05
CA ALA A 241 16.52 20.44 -5.84
C ALA A 241 17.46 19.27 -6.15
N ARG A 242 17.10 18.36 -7.06
CA ARG A 242 17.96 17.24 -7.49
C ARG A 242 19.17 17.67 -8.32
N THR A 243 19.08 18.76 -9.10
CA THR A 243 20.23 19.29 -9.87
C THR A 243 21.27 19.97 -8.99
N HIS A 244 20.83 20.61 -7.90
CA HIS A 244 21.67 21.55 -7.16
C HIS A 244 22.07 21.08 -5.75
N ARG A 245 21.50 19.98 -5.24
CA ARG A 245 21.78 19.47 -3.89
C ARG A 245 21.89 17.96 -3.89
N GLU A 246 22.96 17.43 -3.31
CA GLU A 246 22.98 16.04 -2.88
C GLU A 246 22.01 15.90 -1.70
N LYS A 247 20.87 15.25 -1.94
CA LYS A 247 19.82 15.07 -0.93
C LYS A 247 20.12 13.85 -0.05
N HIS A 248 21.17 13.93 0.77
CA HIS A 248 21.52 12.88 1.74
C HIS A 248 20.41 12.59 2.77
N GLU A 249 19.47 13.52 2.95
CA GLU A 249 18.39 13.45 3.94
C GLU A 249 17.00 13.11 3.37
N GLU A 250 16.87 12.93 2.05
CA GLU A 250 15.54 12.69 1.48
C GLU A 250 15.06 11.27 1.78
N ASN A 251 14.06 11.17 2.66
CA ASN A 251 13.44 9.89 3.03
C ASN A 251 12.77 9.26 1.80
N LEU A 252 12.95 7.96 1.62
CA LEU A 252 12.34 7.12 0.59
C LEU A 252 10.85 7.42 0.34
N ILE A 253 10.06 7.72 1.39
CA ILE A 253 8.65 8.10 1.25
C ILE A 253 8.46 9.33 0.35
N HIS A 254 9.34 10.32 0.44
CA HIS A 254 9.29 11.50 -0.43
C HIS A 254 9.58 11.14 -1.87
N GLN A 255 10.54 10.24 -2.11
CA GLN A 255 10.88 9.77 -3.46
C GLN A 255 9.70 9.03 -4.11
N TYR A 256 8.99 8.17 -3.36
CA TYR A 256 7.79 7.49 -3.87
C TYR A 256 6.69 8.48 -4.27
N ARG A 257 6.47 9.51 -3.44
CA ARG A 257 5.50 10.59 -3.77
C ARG A 257 5.94 11.37 -4.99
N GLU A 258 7.23 11.67 -5.09
CA GLU A 258 7.78 12.37 -6.25
C GLU A 258 7.64 11.54 -7.52
N PHE A 259 7.83 10.22 -7.46
CA PHE A 259 7.63 9.33 -8.61
C PHE A 259 6.18 9.42 -9.13
N LEU A 260 5.21 9.42 -8.23
CA LEU A 260 3.80 9.59 -8.59
C LEU A 260 3.50 10.98 -9.17
N LEU A 261 4.17 12.03 -8.68
CA LEU A 261 4.03 13.38 -9.23
C LEU A 261 4.62 13.50 -10.64
N ILE A 262 5.81 12.96 -10.89
CA ILE A 262 6.38 12.95 -12.24
C ILE A 262 5.54 12.09 -13.18
N ASN A 263 5.01 10.95 -12.72
CA ASN A 263 4.05 10.15 -13.48
C ASN A 263 2.82 10.96 -13.93
N GLU A 264 2.25 11.75 -13.02
CA GLU A 264 1.12 12.64 -13.35
C GLU A 264 1.48 13.64 -14.45
N LEU A 265 2.71 14.16 -14.46
CA LEU A 265 3.15 15.05 -15.54
C LEU A 265 3.22 14.33 -16.90
N TYR A 266 3.61 13.05 -16.94
CA TYR A 266 3.57 12.27 -18.18
C TYR A 266 2.13 12.11 -18.68
N LEU A 267 1.20 11.77 -17.80
CA LEU A 267 -0.22 11.63 -18.14
C LEU A 267 -0.79 12.95 -18.68
N LEU A 268 -0.53 14.06 -17.99
CA LEU A 268 -0.95 15.39 -18.43
C LEU A 268 -0.29 15.79 -19.75
N GLU A 269 0.99 15.47 -19.97
CA GLU A 269 1.66 15.69 -21.25
C GLU A 269 0.92 14.96 -22.37
N ALA A 270 0.62 13.66 -22.18
CA ALA A 270 -0.06 12.84 -23.18
C ALA A 270 -1.47 13.36 -23.53
N GLU A 271 -2.20 13.88 -22.53
CA GLU A 271 -3.52 14.47 -22.73
C GLU A 271 -3.50 15.82 -23.47
N ALA A 272 -2.39 16.54 -23.41
CA ALA A 272 -2.28 17.83 -24.08
C ALA A 272 -2.46 17.64 -25.60
N LYS A 273 -2.85 18.70 -26.30
CA LYS A 273 -3.01 18.74 -27.76
C LYS A 273 -2.32 19.96 -28.32
N ASN A 274 -1.90 19.85 -29.57
CA ASN A 274 -1.38 20.99 -30.31
C ASN A 274 -2.50 22.03 -30.46
N ARG A 275 -2.17 23.27 -30.14
CA ARG A 275 -3.07 24.41 -30.34
C ARG A 275 -3.09 24.70 -31.85
N ILE A 276 -4.22 24.41 -32.49
CA ILE A 276 -4.49 24.76 -33.89
C ILE A 276 -4.76 26.26 -33.98
#